data_AF-A0A8C6TC55-F1
#
_entry.id   AF-A0A8C6TC55-F1
#
_cell.length_a   1.000
_cell.length_b   1.000
_cell.length_c   1.000
_cell.angle_alpha   90.00
_cell.angle_beta   90.00
_cell.angle_gamma   90.00
#
_symmetry.space_group_name_H-M   'P 1'
#
loop_
_entity.id
_entity.type
_entity.pdbx_description
1 polymer ?
#
loop_
_entity_poly.entity_id
_entity_poly.type
_entity_poly.pdbx_seq_one_letter_code
_entity_poly.pdbx_strand_id
1 'polypeptide(L)'
;EVKMKTTLLAALLFQLLSQTVQYKYGDIIAFKRRGNFYKHFGIYIGGQKFPKQKEGDDIFHYASKDLWRNKCKFGQLRKERNHVEFNYLDNFNGSFEVKVGTPDEITERIQIRLQDCPKYKLLKENCEHLATYIRYNVSLALQVCLGRVETNRCESLHETLFLWWRCRETCGLSGRYPTCNVVNVS
;
A
#
# COMPACT_ATOMS: atom_id res chain seq x y z
N GLU A 1 39.16 -31.15 15.38
CA GLU A 1 38.19 -30.95 14.27
C GLU A 1 36.77 -30.56 14.70
N VAL A 2 36.24 -31.03 15.84
CA VAL A 2 34.83 -30.80 16.24
C VAL A 2 34.47 -29.31 16.41
N LYS A 3 35.37 -28.51 16.97
CA LYS A 3 35.14 -27.09 17.33
C LYS A 3 34.90 -26.15 16.14
N MET A 4 35.41 -26.50 14.96
CA MET A 4 35.29 -25.69 13.73
C MET A 4 33.94 -25.95 13.02
N LYS A 5 33.42 -27.18 13.12
CA LYS A 5 32.14 -27.57 12.54
C LYS A 5 30.97 -26.97 13.33
N THR A 6 31.07 -26.90 14.67
CA THR A 6 30.06 -26.26 15.53
C THR A 6 29.98 -24.75 15.36
N THR A 7 31.11 -24.06 15.17
CA THR A 7 31.11 -22.60 14.91
C THR A 7 30.56 -22.26 13.52
N LEU A 8 30.87 -23.06 12.50
CA LEU A 8 30.27 -22.92 11.16
C LEU A 8 28.76 -23.15 11.18
N LEU A 9 28.28 -24.17 11.90
CA LEU A 9 26.84 -24.42 12.05
C LEU A 9 26.11 -23.26 12.74
N ALA A 10 26.70 -22.71 13.80
CA ALA A 10 26.14 -21.57 14.53
C ALA A 10 26.12 -20.28 13.68
N ALA A 11 27.17 -20.03 12.89
CA ALA A 11 27.22 -18.90 11.97
C ALA A 11 26.20 -19.03 10.81
N LEU A 12 26.04 -20.24 10.26
CA LEU A 12 25.01 -20.54 9.25
C LEU A 12 23.60 -20.39 9.83
N LEU A 13 23.35 -20.86 11.06
CA LEU A 13 22.09 -20.62 11.79
C LEU A 13 21.85 -19.13 12.01
N PHE A 14 22.88 -18.35 12.36
CA PHE A 14 22.77 -16.90 12.55
C PHE A 14 22.49 -16.17 11.24
N GLN A 15 23.09 -16.59 10.12
CA GLN A 15 22.81 -16.07 8.77
C GLN A 15 21.40 -16.46 8.28
N LEU A 16 20.95 -17.69 8.53
CA LEU A 16 19.59 -18.15 8.23
C LEU A 16 18.53 -17.44 9.08
N LEU A 17 18.85 -17.09 10.33
CA LEU A 17 17.99 -16.29 11.21
C LEU A 17 18.03 -14.78 10.88
N SER A 18 19.03 -14.33 10.13
CA SER A 18 19.23 -12.92 9.74
C SER A 18 18.73 -12.60 8.33
N GLN A 19 17.79 -13.37 7.77
CA GLN A 19 16.97 -12.88 6.64
C GLN A 19 16.00 -11.80 7.14
N THR A 20 16.54 -10.71 7.67
CA THR A 20 15.80 -9.48 7.86
C THR A 20 15.47 -8.97 6.47
N VAL A 21 14.18 -8.97 6.10
CA VAL A 21 13.72 -8.31 4.88
C VAL A 21 14.25 -6.88 4.92
N GLN A 22 15.25 -6.58 4.09
CA GLN A 22 15.89 -5.28 4.05
C GLN A 22 15.10 -4.40 3.10
N TYR A 23 14.17 -3.64 3.65
CA TYR A 23 13.41 -2.65 2.90
C TYR A 23 14.32 -1.53 2.39
N LYS A 24 14.00 -1.00 1.22
CA LYS A 24 14.62 0.15 0.59
C LYS A 24 13.77 1.39 0.81
N TYR A 25 14.42 2.55 0.82
CA TYR A 25 13.73 3.83 0.90
C TYR A 25 12.66 3.92 -0.19
N GLY A 26 11.43 4.29 0.20
CA GLY A 26 10.30 4.42 -0.72
C GLY A 26 9.47 3.14 -0.88
N ASP A 27 9.86 2.01 -0.30
CA ASP A 27 9.08 0.78 -0.39
C ASP A 27 7.72 0.90 0.30
N ILE A 28 6.68 0.43 -0.39
CA ILE A 28 5.36 0.27 0.19
C ILE A 28 5.37 -0.95 1.08
N ILE A 29 5.04 -0.74 2.35
CA ILE A 29 4.95 -1.80 3.36
C ILE A 29 3.48 -2.06 3.66
N ALA A 30 3.04 -3.28 3.44
CA ALA A 30 1.71 -3.75 3.81
C ALA A 30 1.75 -4.46 5.16
N PHE A 31 0.94 -4.01 6.09
CA PHE A 31 0.80 -4.57 7.44
C PHE A 31 -0.47 -5.42 7.51
N LYS A 32 -0.32 -6.72 7.79
CA LYS A 32 -1.45 -7.63 7.98
C LYS A 32 -2.12 -7.34 9.32
N ARG A 33 -3.41 -6.97 9.30
CA ARG A 33 -4.23 -6.84 10.51
C ARG A 33 -4.96 -8.17 10.77
N ARG A 34 -4.94 -8.65 12.01
CA ARG A 34 -5.67 -9.87 12.41
C ARG A 34 -7.17 -9.69 12.14
N GLY A 35 -7.77 -10.62 11.40
CA GLY A 35 -9.22 -10.71 11.19
C GLY A 35 -9.84 -9.60 10.33
N ASN A 36 -9.04 -8.75 9.67
CA ASN A 36 -9.55 -7.64 8.86
C ASN A 36 -9.29 -7.87 7.37
N PHE A 37 -10.30 -7.60 6.54
CA PHE A 37 -10.19 -7.66 5.07
C PHE A 37 -9.31 -6.54 4.50
N TYR A 38 -9.10 -5.46 5.27
CA TYR A 38 -8.28 -4.32 4.86
C TYR A 38 -6.90 -4.35 5.51
N LYS A 39 -5.86 -4.22 4.68
CA LYS A 39 -4.49 -4.08 5.14
C LYS A 39 -4.22 -2.62 5.50
N HIS A 40 -3.26 -2.41 6.39
CA HIS A 40 -2.70 -1.07 6.58
C HIS A 40 -1.45 -0.92 5.70
N PHE A 41 -1.16 0.30 5.27
CA PHE A 41 -0.03 0.57 4.38
C PHE A 41 0.78 1.77 4.88
N GLY A 42 2.07 1.75 4.58
CA GLY A 42 3.01 2.83 4.84
C GLY A 42 4.17 2.80 3.85
N ILE A 43 5.01 3.82 3.91
CA ILE A 43 6.25 3.94 3.13
C ILE A 43 7.43 3.76 4.07
N TYR A 44 8.36 2.87 3.71
CA TYR A 44 9.62 2.75 4.43
C TYR A 44 10.51 3.96 4.12
N ILE A 45 10.93 4.68 5.15
CA ILE A 45 11.81 5.85 5.04
C ILE A 45 13.21 5.58 5.60
N GLY A 46 13.41 4.44 6.27
CA GLY A 46 14.71 4.01 6.78
C GLY A 46 15.42 5.09 7.59
N GLY A 47 16.63 5.45 7.16
CA GLY A 47 17.46 6.47 7.82
C GLY A 47 17.14 7.92 7.45
N GLN A 48 16.32 8.16 6.41
CA GLN A 48 16.02 9.51 5.93
C GLN A 48 15.34 10.33 7.04
N LYS A 49 15.78 11.58 7.18
CA LYS A 49 15.32 12.49 8.24
C LYS A 49 14.34 13.51 7.72
N PHE A 50 13.26 13.69 8.47
CA PHE A 50 12.20 14.65 8.21
C PHE A 50 11.92 15.52 9.43
N PRO A 51 11.38 16.73 9.24
CA PRO A 51 10.91 17.56 10.34
C PRO A 51 9.88 16.81 11.21
N LYS A 52 10.01 16.91 12.54
CA LYS A 52 9.10 16.30 13.53
C LYS A 52 9.11 14.76 13.57
N GLN A 53 10.02 14.10 12.87
CA GLN A 53 10.29 12.67 13.02
C GLN A 53 10.92 12.38 14.37
N LYS A 54 10.43 11.35 15.08
CA LYS A 54 11.01 10.96 16.37
C LYS A 54 12.14 9.97 16.16
N GLU A 55 12.97 9.81 17.19
CA GLU A 55 14.01 8.80 17.18
C GLU A 55 13.44 7.39 16.99
N GLY A 56 14.05 6.64 16.07
CA GLY A 56 13.64 5.29 15.70
C GLY A 56 12.40 5.20 14.82
N ASP A 57 11.82 6.32 14.38
CA ASP A 57 10.81 6.29 13.32
C ASP A 57 11.46 6.04 11.97
N ASP A 58 10.95 5.05 11.23
CA ASP A 58 11.48 4.53 9.97
C ASP A 58 10.38 4.22 8.93
N ILE A 59 9.12 4.56 9.24
CA ILE A 59 7.99 4.49 8.31
C ILE A 59 7.16 5.78 8.32
N PHE A 60 6.57 6.12 7.18
CA PHE A 60 5.55 7.17 7.02
C PHE A 60 4.21 6.54 6.64
N HIS A 61 3.14 6.85 7.38
CA HIS A 61 1.84 6.20 7.16
C HIS A 61 0.66 7.01 7.69
N TYR A 62 -0.55 6.59 7.32
CA TYR A 62 -1.78 7.08 7.94
C TYR A 62 -1.93 6.55 9.38
N ALA A 63 -2.20 7.44 10.34
CA ALA A 63 -2.55 7.05 11.71
C ALA A 63 -4.06 6.83 11.85
N SER A 64 -4.51 5.58 11.94
CA SER A 64 -5.95 5.29 12.07
C SER A 64 -6.52 5.42 13.49
N LYS A 65 -5.70 5.75 14.50
CA LYS A 65 -6.11 5.68 15.93
C LYS A 65 -6.69 6.98 16.51
N ASP A 66 -6.46 8.13 15.87
CA ASP A 66 -7.06 9.38 16.31
C ASP A 66 -8.29 9.68 15.44
N LEU A 67 -9.48 9.28 15.91
CA LEU A 67 -10.76 9.58 15.26
C LEU A 67 -10.97 11.06 14.93
N TRP A 68 -10.24 11.96 15.61
CA TRP A 68 -10.37 13.41 15.51
C TRP A 68 -9.17 14.10 14.84
N ARG A 69 -8.11 13.34 14.53
CA ARG A 69 -6.88 13.85 13.92
C ARG A 69 -6.33 12.83 12.93
N ASN A 70 -6.98 12.73 11.77
CA ASN A 70 -6.44 12.07 10.58
C ASN A 70 -5.09 12.72 10.25
N LYS A 71 -3.99 12.11 10.69
CA LYS A 71 -2.65 12.64 10.44
C LYS A 71 -1.77 11.56 9.85
N CYS A 72 -1.24 11.88 8.68
CA CYS A 72 -0.10 11.24 8.09
C CYS A 72 1.07 11.55 9.03
N LYS A 73 1.78 10.51 9.46
CA LYS A 73 2.81 10.65 10.49
C LYS A 73 3.92 9.66 10.30
N PHE A 74 4.98 9.89 11.06
CA PHE A 74 6.05 8.94 11.25
C PHE A 74 5.70 7.90 12.33
N GLY A 75 6.23 6.70 12.14
CA GLY A 75 6.07 5.56 13.04
C GLY A 75 7.28 4.63 12.96
N GLN A 76 7.22 3.55 13.75
CA GLN A 76 8.33 2.59 13.87
C GLN A 76 7.86 1.23 13.38
N LEU A 77 8.48 0.74 12.31
CA LEU A 77 8.25 -0.57 11.71
C LEU A 77 8.36 -1.68 12.74
N ARG A 78 9.38 -1.61 13.62
CA ARG A 78 9.60 -2.59 14.71
C ARG A 78 8.42 -2.78 15.68
N LYS A 79 7.48 -1.82 15.75
CA LYS A 79 6.29 -1.91 16.60
C LYS A 79 5.13 -2.62 15.91
N GLU A 80 5.21 -2.80 14.60
CA GLU A 80 4.22 -3.49 13.80
C GLU A 80 4.71 -4.92 13.53
N ARG A 81 3.84 -5.91 13.73
CA ARG A 81 4.16 -7.31 13.41
C ARG A 81 3.54 -7.67 12.05
N ASN A 82 4.11 -8.66 11.36
CA ASN A 82 3.56 -9.22 10.12
C ASN A 82 3.42 -8.19 8.99
N HIS A 83 4.54 -7.62 8.58
CA HIS A 83 4.62 -6.71 7.44
C HIS A 83 5.36 -7.35 6.27
N VAL A 84 5.02 -6.93 5.04
CA VAL A 84 5.66 -7.37 3.80
C VAL A 84 5.82 -6.18 2.86
N GLU A 85 6.82 -6.25 1.98
CA GLU A 85 6.89 -5.33 0.84
C GLU A 85 5.67 -5.54 -0.07
N PHE A 86 5.12 -4.47 -0.63
CA PHE A 86 3.92 -4.49 -1.47
C PHE A 86 4.00 -3.48 -2.62
N ASN A 87 5.14 -3.47 -3.31
CA ASN A 87 5.42 -2.63 -4.48
C ASN A 87 4.77 -3.16 -5.77
N TYR A 88 3.46 -3.45 -5.74
CA TYR A 88 2.78 -4.19 -6.81
C TYR A 88 2.69 -3.44 -8.16
N LEU A 89 2.97 -2.13 -8.19
CA LEU A 89 2.98 -1.35 -9.43
C LEU A 89 4.37 -1.19 -10.05
N ASP A 90 5.44 -1.69 -9.43
CA ASP A 90 6.81 -1.56 -9.97
C ASP A 90 6.96 -2.22 -11.36
N ASN A 91 6.26 -3.33 -11.56
CA ASN A 91 6.25 -4.08 -12.82
C ASN A 91 4.87 -4.01 -13.51
N PHE A 92 4.11 -2.94 -13.27
CA PHE A 92 2.78 -2.81 -13.82
C PHE A 92 2.84 -2.70 -15.35
N ASN A 93 2.19 -3.65 -16.03
CA ASN A 93 2.06 -3.68 -17.48
C ASN A 93 0.57 -3.54 -17.86
N GLY A 94 0.01 -2.38 -17.57
CA GLY A 94 -1.39 -2.06 -17.88
C GLY A 94 -1.53 -0.98 -18.95
N SER A 95 -2.73 -0.40 -19.02
CA SER A 95 -3.10 0.61 -20.03
C SER A 95 -2.45 1.98 -19.82
N PHE A 96 -1.70 2.18 -18.72
CA PHE A 96 -1.05 3.44 -18.40
C PHE A 96 0.34 3.18 -17.82
N GLU A 97 1.23 4.15 -18.04
CA GLU A 97 2.60 4.10 -17.52
C GLU A 97 2.62 4.46 -16.04
N VAL A 98 3.27 3.63 -15.23
CA VAL A 98 3.55 3.91 -13.82
C VAL A 98 5.06 3.93 -13.63
N LYS A 99 5.57 5.02 -13.02
CA LYS A 99 6.99 5.16 -12.71
C LYS A 99 7.18 5.19 -11.21
N VAL A 100 8.17 4.44 -10.74
CA VAL A 100 8.71 4.64 -9.39
C VAL A 100 9.33 6.02 -9.34
N GLY A 101 8.93 6.85 -8.37
CA GLY A 101 9.57 8.15 -8.17
C GLY A 101 10.99 7.99 -7.65
N THR A 102 11.81 8.97 -7.99
CA THR A 102 13.15 9.14 -7.42
C THR A 102 13.08 9.37 -5.90
N PRO A 103 14.19 9.17 -5.16
CA PRO A 103 14.22 9.48 -3.73
C PRO A 103 13.80 10.91 -3.40
N ASP A 104 14.13 11.88 -4.24
CA ASP A 104 13.76 13.29 -4.05
C ASP A 104 12.25 13.51 -4.24
N GLU A 105 11.66 12.97 -5.31
CA GLU A 105 10.20 13.04 -5.54
C GLU A 105 9.40 12.33 -4.43
N ILE A 106 9.88 11.19 -3.95
CA ILE A 106 9.27 10.49 -2.80
C ILE A 106 9.35 11.37 -1.54
N THR A 107 10.51 11.99 -1.29
CA THR A 107 10.71 12.91 -0.15
C THR A 107 9.78 14.11 -0.23
N GLU A 108 9.68 14.74 -1.38
CA GLU A 108 8.80 15.88 -1.64
C GLU A 108 7.33 15.50 -1.38
N ARG A 109 6.87 14.38 -1.92
CA ARG A 109 5.48 13.91 -1.71
C ARG A 109 5.18 13.59 -0.25
N ILE A 110 6.14 13.07 0.50
CA ILE A 110 6.01 12.89 1.96
C ILE A 110 5.87 14.26 2.65
N GLN A 111 6.70 15.25 2.29
CA GLN A 111 6.63 16.59 2.86
C GLN A 111 5.29 17.27 2.57
N ILE A 112 4.78 17.16 1.34
CA ILE A 112 3.44 17.62 0.97
C ILE A 112 2.39 16.99 1.89
N ARG A 113 2.44 15.68 2.12
CA ARG A 113 1.46 14.96 2.96
C ARG A 113 1.63 15.16 4.46
N LEU A 114 2.79 15.61 4.92
CA LEU A 114 2.98 16.09 6.29
C LEU A 114 2.27 17.43 6.53
N GLN A 115 2.22 18.29 5.51
CA GLN A 115 1.56 19.59 5.58
C GLN A 115 0.06 19.47 5.34
N ASP A 116 -0.33 18.69 4.33
CA ASP A 116 -1.72 18.46 3.95
C ASP A 116 -2.02 16.95 3.83
N CYS A 117 -2.38 16.36 4.97
CA CYS A 117 -2.83 14.98 5.00
C CYS A 117 -4.35 14.91 4.76
N PRO A 118 -4.82 14.18 3.73
CA PRO A 118 -6.24 14.06 3.45
C PRO A 118 -7.00 13.43 4.63
N LYS A 119 -8.29 13.71 4.74
CA LYS A 119 -9.15 13.00 5.70
C LYS A 119 -9.29 11.54 5.26
N TYR A 120 -9.15 10.61 6.21
CA TYR A 120 -9.22 9.19 5.88
C TYR A 120 -10.62 8.81 5.38
N LYS A 121 -10.69 8.18 4.21
CA LYS A 121 -11.90 7.54 3.67
C LYS A 121 -11.56 6.13 3.23
N LEU A 122 -12.27 5.14 3.78
CA LEU A 122 -11.99 3.71 3.57
C LEU A 122 -11.85 3.34 2.08
N LEU A 123 -12.65 3.93 1.19
CA LEU A 123 -12.71 3.56 -0.23
C LEU A 123 -12.01 4.54 -1.20
N LYS A 124 -11.58 5.73 -0.78
CA LYS A 124 -11.09 6.75 -1.74
C LYS A 124 -9.83 7.50 -1.29
N GLU A 125 -9.59 7.60 0.01
CA GLU A 125 -8.49 8.36 0.62
C GLU A 125 -7.96 7.57 1.81
N ASN A 126 -7.55 6.32 1.56
CA ASN A 126 -7.08 5.40 2.59
C ASN A 126 -5.53 5.31 2.59
N CYS A 127 -4.99 4.41 3.43
CA CYS A 127 -3.56 4.20 3.56
C CYS A 127 -2.87 3.66 2.30
N GLU A 128 -3.56 2.88 1.47
CA GLU A 128 -3.00 2.36 0.22
C GLU A 128 -2.87 3.48 -0.81
N HIS A 129 -3.93 4.28 -1.00
CA HIS A 129 -3.90 5.45 -1.90
C HIS A 129 -2.76 6.42 -1.55
N LEU A 130 -2.52 6.65 -0.26
CA LEU A 130 -1.39 7.48 0.20
C LEU A 130 -0.05 6.87 -0.23
N ALA A 131 0.13 5.58 0.01
CA ALA A 131 1.38 4.89 -0.27
C ALA A 131 1.68 4.88 -1.78
N THR A 132 0.68 4.57 -2.61
CA THR A 132 0.87 4.59 -4.07
C THR A 132 1.10 6.00 -4.59
N TYR A 133 0.44 7.02 -4.04
CA TYR A 133 0.69 8.42 -4.42
C TYR A 133 2.15 8.79 -4.15
N ILE A 134 2.65 8.44 -2.96
CA ILE A 134 4.02 8.77 -2.55
C ILE A 134 5.06 8.01 -3.36
N ARG A 135 4.84 6.76 -3.75
CA ARG A 135 5.80 5.99 -4.55
C ARG A 135 5.71 6.31 -6.03
N TYR A 136 4.51 6.46 -6.58
CA TYR A 136 4.25 6.39 -8.02
C TYR A 136 3.58 7.64 -8.63
N ASN A 137 3.28 8.65 -7.82
CA ASN A 137 2.45 9.81 -8.23
C ASN A 137 1.02 9.45 -8.66
N VAL A 138 0.53 8.26 -8.33
CA VAL A 138 -0.85 7.82 -8.64
C VAL A 138 -1.52 7.28 -7.40
N SER A 139 -2.76 7.71 -7.13
CA SER A 139 -3.53 7.29 -5.96
C SER A 139 -4.41 6.10 -6.31
N LEU A 140 -3.94 4.88 -6.02
CA LEU A 140 -4.59 3.61 -6.33
C LEU A 140 -4.66 2.74 -5.08
N ALA A 141 -5.68 1.87 -4.99
CA ALA A 141 -5.80 0.94 -3.87
C ALA A 141 -6.33 -0.41 -4.32
N LEU A 142 -5.46 -1.40 -4.48
CA LEU A 142 -5.82 -2.75 -4.89
C LEU A 142 -6.87 -3.36 -3.96
N GLN A 143 -6.82 -3.04 -2.66
CA GLN A 143 -7.79 -3.54 -1.68
C GLN A 143 -9.21 -3.02 -1.89
N VAL A 144 -9.36 -1.88 -2.58
CA VAL A 144 -10.68 -1.31 -2.93
C VAL A 144 -11.13 -1.80 -4.30
N CYS A 145 -10.18 -1.98 -5.22
CA CYS A 145 -10.48 -2.34 -6.60
C CYS A 145 -10.57 -3.86 -6.85
N LEU A 146 -10.66 -4.67 -5.79
CA LEU A 146 -10.73 -6.15 -5.82
C LEU A 146 -9.73 -6.81 -6.79
N GLY A 147 -8.50 -6.30 -6.84
CA GLY A 147 -7.47 -6.86 -7.73
C GLY A 147 -7.44 -6.32 -9.16
N ARG A 148 -8.25 -5.31 -9.52
CA ARG A 148 -8.28 -4.71 -10.87
C ARG A 148 -7.89 -3.24 -10.82
N VAL A 149 -6.89 -2.82 -11.60
CA VAL A 149 -6.40 -1.44 -11.61
C VAL A 149 -6.52 -0.87 -13.01
N GLU A 150 -7.48 0.02 -13.24
CA GLU A 150 -7.63 0.79 -14.48
C GLU A 150 -7.69 2.29 -14.13
N THR A 151 -6.88 3.11 -14.81
CA THR A 151 -7.01 4.56 -14.75
C THR A 151 -8.31 4.95 -15.44
N ASN A 152 -9.32 5.24 -14.61
CA ASN A 152 -10.41 6.20 -14.80
C ASN A 152 -11.60 5.87 -13.91
N ARG A 153 -11.58 4.71 -13.24
CA ARG A 153 -12.52 4.35 -12.17
C ARG A 153 -12.07 3.04 -11.52
N CYS A 154 -11.43 3.12 -10.35
CA CYS A 154 -11.83 2.18 -9.32
C CYS A 154 -13.24 2.59 -8.89
N GLU A 155 -14.22 2.33 -9.76
CA GLU A 155 -15.62 2.46 -9.42
C GLU A 155 -15.81 1.50 -8.27
N SER A 156 -15.97 2.06 -7.08
CA SER A 156 -16.24 1.31 -5.87
C SER A 156 -17.31 0.28 -6.21
N LEU A 157 -17.00 -1.01 -6.05
CA LEU A 157 -17.99 -2.09 -6.16
C LEU A 157 -19.14 -1.97 -5.15
N HIS A 158 -19.19 -0.90 -4.35
CA HIS A 158 -20.38 -0.47 -3.63
C HIS A 158 -21.52 0.05 -4.52
N GLU A 159 -21.26 0.39 -5.79
CA GLU A 159 -22.34 0.67 -6.74
C GLU A 159 -23.06 -0.62 -7.19
N THR A 160 -22.52 -1.83 -7.01
CA THR A 160 -23.26 -3.05 -7.43
C THR A 160 -24.44 -3.42 -6.54
N LEU A 161 -24.53 -2.89 -5.32
CA LEU A 161 -25.76 -2.99 -4.50
C LEU A 161 -26.76 -1.86 -4.77
N PHE A 162 -26.34 -0.76 -5.42
CA PHE A 162 -27.23 0.37 -5.80
C PHE A 162 -27.63 0.36 -7.29
N LEU A 163 -26.81 -0.22 -8.17
CA LEU A 163 -27.09 -0.43 -9.58
C LEU A 163 -28.16 -1.51 -9.80
N TRP A 164 -28.38 -2.42 -8.84
CA TRP A 164 -29.54 -3.30 -8.88
C TRP A 164 -30.87 -2.52 -8.74
N TRP A 165 -30.85 -1.39 -8.04
CA TRP A 165 -32.03 -0.54 -7.89
C TRP A 165 -32.21 0.41 -9.08
N ARG A 166 -31.12 0.97 -9.63
CA ARG A 166 -31.20 1.95 -10.73
C ARG A 166 -31.26 1.34 -12.13
N CYS A 167 -30.77 0.11 -12.33
CA CYS A 167 -30.92 -0.60 -13.61
C CYS A 167 -32.35 -1.14 -13.82
N ARG A 168 -33.19 -1.15 -12.78
CA ARG A 168 -34.61 -1.53 -12.86
C ARG A 168 -35.52 -0.42 -13.37
N GLU A 169 -35.12 0.85 -13.26
CA GLU A 169 -35.99 1.99 -13.61
C GLU A 169 -35.66 2.66 -14.96
N THR A 170 -34.42 2.56 -15.46
CA THR A 170 -34.03 3.21 -16.73
C THR A 170 -33.98 2.29 -17.94
N CYS A 171 -33.87 0.98 -17.76
CA CYS A 171 -33.76 0.03 -18.86
C CYS A 171 -34.88 -0.99 -18.77
N GLY A 172 -36.10 -0.56 -19.08
CA GLY A 172 -37.20 -1.48 -19.30
C GLY A 172 -36.99 -2.31 -20.55
N LEU A 173 -36.03 -3.23 -20.60
CA LEU A 173 -35.89 -4.21 -21.69
C LEU A 173 -35.25 -5.52 -21.22
N SER A 174 -36.01 -6.58 -21.45
CA SER A 174 -35.60 -7.97 -21.58
C SER A 174 -34.51 -8.16 -22.64
N GLY A 175 -33.35 -8.74 -22.31
CA GLY A 175 -32.45 -9.28 -23.32
C GLY A 175 -30.95 -9.23 -23.00
N ARG A 176 -30.28 -10.35 -23.34
CA ARG A 176 -28.89 -10.78 -23.13
C ARG A 176 -27.76 -9.72 -23.18
N TYR A 177 -26.84 -9.91 -22.24
CA TYR A 177 -25.49 -9.35 -22.03
C TYR A 177 -24.69 -8.88 -23.26
N PRO A 178 -24.04 -7.70 -23.22
CA PRO A 178 -22.83 -7.44 -23.98
C PRO A 178 -21.58 -7.83 -23.16
N THR A 179 -20.66 -8.56 -23.80
CA THR A 179 -19.40 -9.04 -23.22
C THR A 179 -18.33 -7.93 -23.24
N CYS A 180 -17.81 -7.55 -22.07
CA CYS A 180 -16.56 -6.78 -21.98
C CYS A 180 -15.37 -7.75 -21.89
N ASN A 181 -14.39 -7.61 -22.78
CA ASN A 181 -13.22 -8.48 -22.86
C ASN A 181 -12.37 -8.38 -21.59
N VAL A 182 -12.08 -9.54 -21.02
CA VAL A 182 -11.38 -9.76 -19.75
C VAL A 182 -9.92 -10.12 -20.04
N VAL A 183 -8.97 -9.49 -19.36
CA VAL A 183 -7.59 -10.01 -19.28
C VAL A 183 -7.31 -10.32 -17.81
N ASN A 184 -7.06 -11.60 -17.50
CA ASN A 184 -6.64 -12.05 -16.19
C ASN A 184 -5.14 -11.80 -16.03
N VAL A 185 -4.72 -11.27 -14.89
CA VAL A 185 -3.31 -11.25 -14.49
C VAL A 185 -3.03 -12.56 -13.75
N SER A 186 -2.14 -13.38 -14.33
CA SER A 186 -1.64 -14.65 -13.77
C SER A 186 -0.43 -14.45 -12.87
#